data_AF-A0AAW9K788-F1
#
_entry.id   AF-A0AAW9K788-F1
#
_cell.length_a   1.000
_cell.length_b   1.000
_cell.length_c   1.000
_cell.angle_alpha   90.00
_cell.angle_beta   90.00
_cell.angle_gamma   90.00
#
_symmetry.space_group_name_H-M   'P 1'
#
loop_
_entity.id
_entity.type
_entity.pdbx_description
1 polymer ?
#
loop_
_entity_poly.entity_id
_entity_poly.type
_entity_poly.pdbx_seq_one_letter_code
_entity_poly.pdbx_strand_id
1 'polypeptide(L)'
;VLLSGSFGLLPVYTETYMMSLANYVKQYFPIFLLGAIFGKVMDNTGAANSISNSVAKWLGKEKAILAVVVSCAILTYGGVSLFVVAFAVYPIAVSLYRAAGIPKRLIPGSIALGSFTFTMTALPGTPQIQNAIPMPFFGTNTWAAPIMGIVASLVMFGCGSLWLMYRARKGMQSGEGFGSTKEKDVKMQTENL
;
A
#
# COMPACT_ATOMS: atom_id res chain seq x y z
N VAL A 1 -25.60 3.04 -20.06
CA VAL A 1 -25.58 4.49 -20.34
C VAL A 1 -24.70 4.81 -21.56
N LEU A 2 -23.41 4.44 -21.61
CA LEU A 2 -22.63 4.55 -22.86
C LEU A 2 -23.11 3.62 -23.98
N LEU A 3 -23.65 2.46 -23.60
CA LEU A 3 -24.18 1.46 -24.55
C LEU A 3 -25.63 1.71 -25.01
N SER A 4 -26.31 2.74 -24.48
CA SER A 4 -27.71 3.03 -24.84
C SER A 4 -27.87 4.01 -26.00
N GLY A 5 -26.77 4.52 -26.59
CA GLY A 5 -26.78 5.34 -27.81
C GLY A 5 -27.47 6.71 -27.72
N SER A 6 -27.95 7.09 -26.54
CA SER A 6 -28.91 8.20 -26.36
C SER A 6 -28.29 9.54 -25.95
N PHE A 7 -26.97 9.60 -25.74
CA PHE A 7 -26.26 10.84 -25.39
C PHE A 7 -25.12 11.09 -26.37
N GLY A 8 -25.00 12.32 -26.87
CA GLY A 8 -23.85 12.74 -27.64
C GLY A 8 -22.58 12.59 -26.79
N LEU A 9 -21.59 11.85 -27.31
CA LEU A 9 -20.31 11.63 -26.62
C LEU A 9 -19.59 12.96 -26.31
N LEU A 10 -19.72 13.95 -27.20
CA LEU A 10 -19.10 15.26 -27.03
C LEU A 10 -19.69 16.03 -25.84
N PRO A 11 -21.03 16.23 -25.72
CA PRO A 11 -21.64 16.80 -24.52
C PRO A 11 -21.30 16.06 -23.21
N VAL A 12 -21.29 14.72 -23.21
CA VAL A 12 -20.94 13.95 -22.01
C VAL A 12 -19.51 14.23 -21.58
N TYR A 13 -18.58 14.32 -22.55
CA TYR A 13 -17.19 14.66 -22.28
C TYR A 13 -17.03 16.10 -21.77
N THR A 14 -17.60 17.10 -22.46
CA THR A 14 -17.38 18.52 -22.15
C THR A 14 -18.22 19.03 -20.98
N GLU A 15 -19.47 18.59 -20.84
CA GLU A 15 -20.38 19.12 -19.84
C GLU A 15 -20.42 18.26 -18.58
N THR A 16 -20.40 16.93 -18.70
CA THR A 16 -20.47 16.07 -17.52
C THR A 16 -19.10 15.76 -16.95
N TYR A 17 -18.21 15.21 -17.78
CA TYR A 17 -16.90 14.72 -17.32
C TYR A 17 -15.95 15.87 -16.98
N MET A 18 -15.72 16.82 -17.88
CA MET A 18 -14.80 17.94 -17.64
C MET A 18 -15.23 18.82 -16.45
N MET A 19 -16.53 19.13 -16.29
CA MET A 19 -17.00 19.88 -15.13
C MET A 19 -16.82 19.11 -13.82
N SER A 20 -17.15 17.81 -13.81
CA SER A 20 -16.95 16.96 -12.63
C SER A 20 -15.47 16.82 -12.26
N LEU A 21 -14.60 16.67 -13.26
CA LEU A 21 -13.15 16.64 -13.08
C LEU A 21 -12.64 17.96 -12.49
N ALA A 22 -13.07 19.10 -13.04
CA ALA A 22 -12.67 20.41 -12.54
C ALA A 22 -13.10 20.62 -11.07
N ASN A 23 -14.33 20.22 -10.73
CA ASN A 23 -14.81 20.27 -9.35
C ASN A 23 -14.04 19.33 -8.42
N TYR A 24 -13.73 18.11 -8.87
CA TYR A 24 -12.90 17.17 -8.13
C TYR A 24 -11.51 17.73 -7.84
N VAL A 25 -10.83 18.27 -8.86
CA VAL A 25 -9.52 18.91 -8.69
C VAL A 25 -9.65 20.07 -7.71
N LYS A 26 -10.62 20.96 -7.89
CA LYS A 26 -10.84 22.10 -6.97
C LYS A 26 -11.01 21.65 -5.51
N GLN A 27 -11.76 20.58 -5.27
CA GLN A 27 -12.12 20.13 -3.93
C GLN A 27 -11.01 19.31 -3.25
N TYR A 28 -10.33 18.44 -3.98
CA TYR A 28 -9.37 17.49 -3.41
C TYR A 28 -7.90 17.82 -3.68
N PHE A 29 -7.59 18.75 -4.58
CA PHE A 29 -6.21 19.12 -4.88
C PHE A 29 -5.42 19.58 -3.64
N PRO A 30 -5.94 20.42 -2.72
CA PRO A 30 -5.17 20.83 -1.55
C PRO A 30 -4.75 19.67 -0.65
N ILE A 31 -5.66 18.72 -0.39
CA ILE A 31 -5.37 17.57 0.47
C ILE A 31 -4.40 16.59 -0.21
N PHE A 32 -4.54 16.36 -1.51
CA PHE A 32 -3.59 15.54 -2.26
C PHE A 32 -2.22 16.19 -2.40
N LEU A 33 -2.16 17.51 -2.62
CA LEU A 33 -0.90 18.26 -2.68
C LEU A 33 -0.16 18.17 -1.36
N LEU A 34 -0.85 18.42 -0.24
CA LEU A 34 -0.25 18.31 1.09
C LEU A 34 0.24 16.88 1.37
N GLY A 35 -0.58 15.87 1.05
CA GLY A 35 -0.20 14.46 1.17
C GLY A 35 1.02 14.10 0.30
N ALA A 36 1.09 14.61 -0.93
CA ALA A 36 2.21 14.39 -1.84
C ALA A 36 3.49 15.07 -1.35
N ILE A 37 3.41 16.30 -0.85
CA ILE A 37 4.54 17.01 -0.24
C ILE A 37 5.03 16.24 0.99
N PHE A 38 4.13 15.85 1.89
CA PHE A 38 4.47 15.06 3.07
C PHE A 38 5.15 13.74 2.69
N GLY A 39 4.55 12.98 1.78
CA GLY A 39 5.10 11.73 1.28
C GLY A 39 6.48 11.91 0.65
N LYS A 40 6.71 13.02 -0.06
CA LYS A 40 8.01 13.34 -0.66
C LYS A 40 9.04 13.80 0.36
N VAL A 41 8.65 14.53 1.40
CA VAL A 41 9.54 14.88 2.52
C VAL A 41 9.98 13.62 3.27
N MET A 42 9.06 12.69 3.54
CA MET A 42 9.38 11.40 4.17
C MET A 42 10.35 10.54 3.35
N ASP A 43 10.24 10.62 2.02
CA ASP A 43 11.15 9.97 1.07
C ASP A 43 12.53 10.63 1.10
N ASN A 44 12.59 11.95 0.84
CA ASN A 44 13.85 12.70 0.74
C ASN A 44 14.67 12.70 2.05
N THR A 45 14.01 12.65 3.20
CA THR A 45 14.68 12.60 4.52
C THR A 45 15.18 11.21 4.89
N GLY A 46 14.77 10.16 4.17
CA GLY A 46 15.02 8.78 4.56
C GLY A 46 14.22 8.32 5.80
N ALA A 47 13.25 9.13 6.26
CA ALA A 47 12.39 8.78 7.39
C ALA A 47 11.63 7.48 7.14
N ALA A 48 11.16 7.27 5.90
CA ALA A 48 10.50 6.02 5.49
C ALA A 48 11.39 4.78 5.73
N ASN A 49 12.68 4.87 5.38
CA ASN A 49 13.66 3.79 5.60
C ASN A 49 13.96 3.57 7.08
N SER A 50 14.00 4.63 7.88
CA SER A 50 14.22 4.53 9.32
C SER A 50 13.05 3.84 10.03
N ILE A 51 11.81 4.20 9.67
CA ILE A 51 10.60 3.61 10.22
C ILE A 51 10.50 2.12 9.85
N SER A 52 10.68 1.77 8.57
CA SER A 52 10.63 0.37 8.14
C SER A 52 11.70 -0.48 8.81
N ASN A 53 12.94 0.03 8.93
CA ASN A 53 14.01 -0.66 9.65
C ASN A 53 13.71 -0.83 11.14
N SER A 54 13.11 0.17 11.78
CA SER A 54 12.74 0.12 13.20
C SER A 54 11.65 -0.92 13.46
N VAL A 55 10.61 -0.94 12.62
CA VAL A 55 9.53 -1.94 12.69
C VAL A 55 10.09 -3.35 12.44
N ALA A 56 10.98 -3.50 11.46
CA ALA A 56 11.65 -4.78 11.17
C ALA A 56 12.50 -5.28 12.33
N LYS A 57 13.25 -4.39 13.00
CA LYS A 57 14.03 -4.73 14.20
C LYS A 57 13.13 -5.12 15.37
N TRP A 58 12.01 -4.41 15.54
CA TRP A 58 11.07 -4.64 16.64
C TRP A 58 10.35 -5.99 16.51
N LEU A 59 9.83 -6.32 15.33
CA LEU A 59 9.11 -7.59 15.11
C LEU A 59 10.05 -8.78 14.85
N GLY A 60 11.26 -8.50 14.38
CA GLY A 60 12.30 -9.50 14.16
C GLY A 60 12.02 -10.47 13.00
N LYS A 61 12.98 -11.37 12.77
CA LYS A 61 12.94 -12.36 11.67
C LYS A 61 11.82 -13.40 11.83
N GLU A 62 11.43 -13.74 13.06
CA GLU A 62 10.39 -14.74 13.32
C GLU A 62 9.01 -14.31 12.81
N LYS A 63 8.80 -13.00 12.69
CA LYS A 63 7.54 -12.40 12.22
C LYS A 63 7.76 -11.66 10.88
N ALA A 64 8.66 -12.14 10.03
CA ALA A 64 9.06 -11.48 8.78
C ALA A 64 7.88 -11.00 7.90
N ILE A 65 6.83 -11.82 7.73
CA ILE A 65 5.63 -11.42 6.96
C ILE A 65 4.95 -10.21 7.61
N LEU A 66 4.70 -10.28 8.92
CA LEU A 66 4.04 -9.21 9.65
C LEU A 66 4.90 -7.96 9.72
N ALA A 67 6.22 -8.10 9.86
CA ALA A 67 7.15 -6.98 9.84
C ALA A 67 7.02 -6.18 8.54
N VAL A 68 6.93 -6.86 7.40
CA VAL A 68 6.71 -6.22 6.09
C VAL A 68 5.33 -5.57 6.02
N VAL A 69 4.26 -6.32 6.37
CA VAL A 69 2.87 -5.82 6.29
C VAL A 69 2.67 -4.59 7.19
N VAL A 70 3.17 -4.62 8.42
CA VAL A 70 3.06 -3.53 9.40
C VAL A 70 3.91 -2.33 8.98
N SER A 71 5.12 -2.55 8.45
CA SER A 71 5.96 -1.47 7.91
C SER A 71 5.24 -0.75 6.78
N CYS A 72 4.69 -1.50 5.82
CA CYS A 72 3.90 -0.97 4.73
C CYS A 72 2.65 -0.23 5.24
N ALA A 73 1.96 -0.80 6.22
CA ALA A 73 0.75 -0.20 6.77
C ALA A 73 1.02 1.15 7.45
N ILE A 74 2.06 1.23 8.30
CA ILE A 74 2.44 2.47 8.98
C ILE A 74 2.83 3.54 7.98
N LEU A 75 3.64 3.19 6.97
CA LEU A 75 4.12 4.16 5.97
C LEU A 75 2.98 4.65 5.06
N THR A 76 2.14 3.74 4.57
CA THR A 76 1.02 4.10 3.70
C THR A 76 -0.05 4.89 4.47
N TYR A 77 -0.36 4.49 5.71
CA TYR A 77 -1.28 5.25 6.55
C TYR A 77 -0.70 6.63 6.93
N GLY A 78 0.63 6.71 7.08
CA GLY A 78 1.34 7.98 7.25
C GLY A 78 1.26 8.90 6.03
N GLY A 79 0.81 8.45 4.86
CA GLY A 79 0.73 9.27 3.64
C GLY A 79 1.96 9.17 2.73
N VAL A 80 2.82 8.19 2.96
CA VAL A 80 3.94 7.89 2.05
C VAL A 80 3.40 7.23 0.78
N SER A 81 3.91 7.66 -0.37
CA SER A 81 3.55 7.11 -1.68
C SER A 81 3.81 5.60 -1.76
N LEU A 82 2.88 4.85 -2.35
CA LEU A 82 3.01 3.38 -2.47
C LEU A 82 4.26 2.96 -3.26
N PHE A 83 4.68 3.74 -4.27
CA PHE A 83 5.92 3.47 -5.01
C PHE A 83 7.14 3.58 -4.11
N VAL A 84 7.18 4.62 -3.25
CA VAL A 84 8.26 4.80 -2.27
C VAL A 84 8.23 3.69 -1.23
N VAL A 85 7.05 3.33 -0.72
CA VAL A 85 6.90 2.22 0.24
C VAL A 85 7.44 0.92 -0.33
N ALA A 86 7.16 0.62 -1.60
CA ALA A 86 7.70 -0.58 -2.25
C ALA A 86 9.24 -0.56 -2.25
N PHE A 87 9.88 0.55 -2.64
CA PHE A 87 11.34 0.64 -2.67
C PHE A 87 11.99 0.67 -1.28
N ALA A 88 11.37 1.35 -0.31
CA ALA A 88 11.88 1.43 1.06
C ALA A 88 11.77 0.07 1.80
N VAL A 89 10.67 -0.65 1.59
CA VAL A 89 10.38 -1.89 2.32
C VAL A 89 10.95 -3.12 1.61
N TYR A 90 11.11 -3.10 0.29
CA TYR A 90 11.57 -4.28 -0.46
C TYR A 90 12.96 -4.82 -0.03
N PRO A 91 14.01 -4.01 0.14
CA PRO A 91 15.32 -4.50 0.61
C PRO A 91 15.24 -5.18 1.98
N ILE A 92 14.41 -4.63 2.86
CA ILE A 92 14.16 -5.15 4.21
C ILE A 92 13.35 -6.45 4.15
N ALA A 93 12.32 -6.48 3.29
CA ALA A 93 11.53 -7.67 3.07
C ALA A 93 12.41 -8.82 2.55
N VAL A 94 13.30 -8.55 1.60
CA VAL A 94 14.26 -9.53 1.06
C VAL A 94 15.17 -10.07 2.17
N SER A 95 15.74 -9.21 3.01
CA SER A 95 16.64 -9.65 4.09
C SER A 95 15.91 -10.46 5.16
N LEU A 96 14.73 -10.01 5.60
CA LEU A 96 13.89 -10.72 6.57
C LEU A 96 13.40 -12.06 6.05
N TYR A 97 12.91 -12.11 4.81
CA TYR A 97 12.41 -13.35 4.21
C TYR A 97 13.54 -14.35 3.99
N ARG A 98 14.73 -13.89 3.59
CA ARG A 98 15.91 -14.74 3.47
C ARG A 98 16.31 -15.31 4.83
N ALA A 99 16.37 -14.47 5.88
CA ALA A 99 16.69 -14.91 7.23
C ALA A 99 15.64 -15.87 7.83
N ALA A 100 14.39 -15.76 7.41
CA ALA A 100 13.29 -16.62 7.83
C ALA A 100 13.05 -17.85 6.92
N GLY A 101 13.79 -17.97 5.81
CA GLY A 101 13.61 -19.05 4.83
C GLY A 101 12.27 -19.02 4.08
N ILE A 102 11.62 -17.86 3.99
CA ILE A 102 10.29 -17.68 3.37
C ILE A 102 10.44 -17.45 1.86
N PRO A 103 9.59 -18.04 1.00
CA PRO A 103 9.64 -17.80 -0.45
C PRO A 103 9.58 -16.34 -0.87
N LYS A 104 10.56 -15.89 -1.67
CA LYS A 104 10.66 -14.51 -2.18
C LYS A 104 9.39 -14.06 -2.92
N ARG A 105 8.68 -14.96 -3.60
CA ARG A 105 7.44 -14.64 -4.34
C ARG A 105 6.29 -14.11 -3.45
N LEU A 106 6.38 -14.26 -2.13
CA LEU A 106 5.36 -13.76 -1.19
C LEU A 106 5.62 -12.31 -0.76
N ILE A 107 6.79 -11.74 -1.09
CA ILE A 107 7.13 -10.34 -0.77
C ILE A 107 6.13 -9.35 -1.41
N PRO A 108 5.83 -9.42 -2.73
CA PRO A 108 4.84 -8.53 -3.33
C PRO A 108 3.46 -8.64 -2.67
N GLY A 109 3.05 -9.85 -2.29
CA GLY A 109 1.78 -10.07 -1.58
C GLY A 109 1.72 -9.41 -0.21
N SER A 110 2.85 -9.34 0.50
CA SER A 110 2.92 -8.70 1.83
C SER A 110 2.93 -7.18 1.73
N ILE A 111 3.65 -6.63 0.75
CA ILE A 111 3.60 -5.20 0.44
C ILE A 111 2.19 -4.81 -0.01
N ALA A 112 1.59 -5.61 -0.90
CA ALA A 112 0.22 -5.43 -1.35
C ALA A 112 -0.77 -5.40 -0.17
N LEU A 113 -0.67 -6.38 0.74
CA LEU A 113 -1.53 -6.45 1.90
C LEU A 113 -1.39 -5.19 2.78
N GLY A 114 -0.17 -4.77 3.12
CA GLY A 114 0.04 -3.62 3.99
C GLY A 114 -0.32 -2.27 3.36
N SER A 115 -0.12 -2.10 2.05
CA SER A 115 -0.26 -0.81 1.37
C SER A 115 -1.54 -0.64 0.54
N PHE A 116 -2.15 -1.71 0.05
CA PHE A 116 -3.28 -1.63 -0.90
C PHE A 116 -4.61 -2.14 -0.34
N THR A 117 -4.66 -2.55 0.92
CA THR A 117 -5.87 -3.15 1.51
C THR A 117 -6.46 -2.29 2.62
N PHE A 118 -6.38 -2.72 3.89
CA PHE A 118 -7.03 -2.09 5.02
C PHE A 118 -6.61 -0.63 5.24
N THR A 119 -5.36 -0.29 4.98
CA THR A 119 -4.85 1.09 5.07
C THR A 119 -5.35 2.01 3.97
N MET A 120 -5.73 1.45 2.83
CA MET A 120 -6.26 2.20 1.70
C MET A 120 -7.78 2.40 1.80
N THR A 121 -8.50 1.42 2.36
CA THR A 121 -9.96 1.36 2.23
C THR A 121 -10.72 1.46 3.54
N ALA A 122 -10.29 0.78 4.60
CA ALA A 122 -11.12 0.59 5.79
C ALA A 122 -10.65 1.34 7.04
N LEU A 123 -9.37 1.70 7.13
CA LEU A 123 -8.91 2.45 8.30
C LEU A 123 -9.60 3.83 8.34
N PRO A 124 -10.21 4.20 9.48
CA PRO A 124 -10.80 5.52 9.65
C PRO A 124 -9.75 6.63 9.50
N GLY A 125 -10.17 7.78 9.00
CA GLY A 125 -9.31 8.96 8.84
C GLY A 125 -8.49 8.97 7.55
N THR A 126 -8.55 7.93 6.71
CA THR A 126 -7.79 7.83 5.45
C THR A 126 -8.37 8.75 4.36
N PRO A 127 -7.61 9.73 3.82
CA PRO A 127 -8.08 10.62 2.76
C PRO A 127 -7.85 10.03 1.35
N GLN A 128 -8.01 8.71 1.22
CA GLN A 128 -7.73 7.97 -0.02
C GLN A 128 -8.81 8.25 -1.08
N ILE A 129 -8.43 8.28 -2.36
CA ILE A 129 -9.34 8.60 -3.49
C ILE A 129 -10.58 7.69 -3.49
N GLN A 130 -10.38 6.42 -3.15
CA GLN A 130 -11.39 5.38 -3.05
C GLN A 130 -12.47 5.71 -2.01
N ASN A 131 -12.10 6.45 -0.96
CA ASN A 131 -13.00 6.91 0.10
C ASN A 131 -13.50 8.33 -0.18
N ALA A 132 -12.68 9.17 -0.82
CA ALA A 132 -12.99 10.56 -1.18
C ALA A 132 -14.17 10.67 -2.15
N ILE A 133 -14.19 9.86 -3.20
CA ILE A 133 -15.24 9.93 -4.23
C ILE A 133 -16.65 9.71 -3.67
N PRO A 134 -16.94 8.64 -2.88
CA PRO A 134 -18.29 8.39 -2.38
C PRO A 134 -18.76 9.30 -1.23
N MET A 135 -17.85 9.90 -0.46
CA MET A 135 -18.22 10.67 0.75
C MET A 135 -19.30 11.75 0.53
N PRO A 136 -19.21 12.62 -0.50
CA PRO A 136 -20.24 13.63 -0.77
C PRO A 136 -21.60 13.03 -1.14
N PHE A 137 -21.63 11.86 -1.79
CA PHE A 137 -22.88 11.20 -2.20
C PHE A 137 -23.63 10.59 -1.01
N PHE A 138 -22.90 10.09 -0.01
CA PHE A 138 -23.48 9.47 1.18
C PHE A 138 -23.57 10.43 2.38
N GLY A 139 -23.13 11.68 2.24
CA GLY A 139 -23.09 12.64 3.35
C GLY A 139 -22.13 12.22 4.48
N THR A 140 -21.07 11.49 4.15
CA THR A 140 -20.08 10.97 5.10
C THR A 140 -18.79 11.77 5.08
N ASN A 141 -17.93 11.55 6.09
CA ASN A 141 -16.59 12.14 6.17
C ASN A 141 -15.54 11.02 6.39
N THR A 142 -14.26 11.39 6.46
CA THR A 142 -13.15 10.43 6.57
C THR A 142 -13.21 9.58 7.83
N TRP A 143 -13.97 10.01 8.84
CA TRP A 143 -14.17 9.34 10.12
C TRP A 143 -15.53 8.66 10.24
N ALA A 144 -16.32 8.57 9.16
CA ALA A 144 -17.61 7.91 9.19
C ALA A 144 -17.47 6.41 9.51
N ALA A 145 -18.39 5.90 10.33
CA ALA A 145 -18.47 4.50 10.76
C ALA A 145 -17.13 3.91 11.27
N PRO A 146 -16.47 4.52 12.27
CA PRO A 146 -15.10 4.16 12.64
C PRO A 146 -15.00 2.74 13.23
N ILE A 147 -16.02 2.28 13.95
CA ILE A 147 -16.08 0.91 14.49
C ILE A 147 -16.09 -0.10 13.35
N MET A 148 -16.94 0.12 12.33
CA MET A 148 -17.02 -0.77 11.17
C MET A 148 -15.70 -0.77 10.38
N GLY A 149 -15.07 0.40 10.21
CA GLY A 149 -13.77 0.52 9.56
C GLY A 149 -12.65 -0.23 10.29
N ILE A 150 -12.61 -0.16 11.62
CA ILE A 150 -11.66 -0.91 12.45
C ILE A 150 -11.90 -2.41 12.32
N VAL A 151 -13.16 -2.86 12.41
CA VAL A 151 -13.51 -4.29 12.27
C VAL A 151 -13.11 -4.81 10.89
N ALA A 152 -13.46 -4.09 9.81
CA ALA A 152 -13.09 -4.47 8.45
C ALA A 152 -11.57 -4.49 8.26
N SER A 153 -10.86 -3.51 8.84
CA SER A 153 -9.40 -3.46 8.84
C SER A 153 -8.77 -4.68 9.51
N LEU A 154 -9.27 -5.05 10.70
CA LEU A 154 -8.79 -6.22 11.43
C LEU A 154 -9.06 -7.52 10.67
N VAL A 155 -10.23 -7.64 10.02
CA VAL A 155 -10.55 -8.82 9.20
C VAL A 155 -9.62 -8.90 8.00
N MET A 156 -9.42 -7.82 7.25
CA MET A 156 -8.52 -7.81 6.09
C MET A 156 -7.07 -8.09 6.47
N PHE A 157 -6.57 -7.43 7.52
CA PHE A 157 -5.23 -7.65 8.05
C PHE A 157 -5.06 -9.09 8.55
N GLY A 158 -6.01 -9.59 9.34
CA GLY A 158 -5.99 -10.92 9.92
C GLY A 158 -6.06 -12.01 8.86
N CYS A 159 -7.10 -12.01 8.03
CA CYS A 159 -7.29 -13.01 6.97
C CYS A 159 -6.15 -12.97 5.95
N GLY A 160 -5.70 -11.79 5.53
CA GLY A 160 -4.59 -11.65 4.60
C GLY A 160 -3.26 -12.16 5.19
N SER A 161 -2.97 -11.81 6.44
CA SER A 161 -1.76 -12.27 7.12
C SER A 161 -1.79 -13.79 7.35
N LEU A 162 -2.93 -14.34 7.77
CA LEU A 162 -3.12 -15.78 7.93
C LEU A 162 -2.92 -16.53 6.61
N TRP A 163 -3.45 -15.99 5.52
CA TRP A 163 -3.27 -16.58 4.19
C TRP A 163 -1.79 -16.56 3.75
N LEU A 164 -1.09 -15.42 3.93
CA LEU A 164 0.34 -15.32 3.62
C LEU A 164 1.18 -16.28 4.47
N MET A 165 0.89 -16.39 5.77
CA MET A 165 1.54 -17.35 6.67
C MET A 165 1.28 -18.79 6.25
N TYR A 166 0.04 -19.12 5.87
CA TYR A 166 -0.30 -20.45 5.35
C TYR A 166 0.48 -20.78 4.07
N ARG A 167 0.55 -19.84 3.11
CA ARG A 167 1.33 -20.02 1.87
C ARG A 167 2.82 -20.12 2.14
N ALA A 168 3.36 -19.35 3.08
CA ALA A 168 4.76 -19.43 3.49
C ALA A 168 5.07 -20.80 4.10
N ARG A 169 4.26 -21.27 5.06
CA ARG A 169 4.41 -22.61 5.66
C ARG A 169 4.38 -23.71 4.61
N LYS A 170 3.42 -23.66 3.68
CA LYS A 170 3.31 -24.64 2.60
C LYS A 170 4.54 -24.64 1.68
N GLY A 171 5.02 -23.45 1.29
CA GLY A 171 6.22 -23.33 0.45
C GLY A 171 7.50 -23.79 1.15
N MET A 172 7.62 -23.49 2.45
CA MET A 172 8.75 -23.96 3.27
C MET A 172 8.74 -25.49 3.44
N GLN A 173 7.56 -26.09 3.67
CA GLN A 173 7.41 -27.55 3.76
C GLN A 173 7.70 -28.26 2.43
N SER A 174 7.41 -27.63 1.29
CA SER A 174 7.78 -28.15 -0.03
C SER A 174 9.25 -27.90 -0.40
N GLY A 175 10.07 -27.36 0.51
CA GLY A 175 11.49 -27.11 0.26
C GLY A 175 11.79 -25.95 -0.69
N GLU A 176 10.83 -25.04 -0.95
CA GLU A 176 11.02 -23.89 -1.84
C GLU A 176 12.11 -22.94 -1.32
N GLY A 177 12.23 -22.84 0.02
CA GLY A 177 13.12 -21.90 0.70
C GLY A 177 12.88 -20.46 0.24
N PHE A 178 13.91 -19.61 0.33
CA PHE A 178 13.86 -18.25 -0.23
C PHE A 178 13.83 -18.23 -1.78
N GLY A 179 14.11 -19.37 -2.43
CA GLY A 179 14.34 -19.50 -3.87
C GLY A 179 15.82 -19.31 -4.22
N SER A 180 16.38 -20.26 -5.00
CA SER A 180 17.74 -20.18 -5.51
C SER A 180 17.80 -19.24 -6.72
N THR A 181 17.69 -17.93 -6.52
CA THR A 181 18.20 -17.01 -7.53
C THR A 181 19.70 -16.95 -7.35
N LYS A 182 20.43 -17.66 -8.22
CA LYS A 182 21.83 -17.36 -8.51
C LYS A 182 21.95 -15.85 -8.62
N GLU A 183 22.79 -15.28 -7.78
CA GLU A 183 23.16 -13.90 -7.66
C GLU A 183 23.66 -13.37 -9.02
N LYS A 184 22.74 -12.98 -9.88
CA LYS A 184 22.97 -12.10 -11.02
C LYS A 184 21.95 -10.98 -10.86
N ASP A 185 22.43 -9.74 -10.95
CA ASP A 185 21.65 -8.49 -11.00
C ASP A 185 21.43 -7.72 -9.69
N VAL A 186 22.48 -7.61 -8.85
CA VAL A 186 22.68 -6.41 -7.99
C VAL A 186 24.15 -5.98 -8.04
N LYS A 187 24.70 -5.82 -9.24
CA LYS A 187 25.99 -5.14 -9.47
C LYS A 187 25.87 -3.88 -10.35
N MET A 188 24.65 -3.38 -10.60
CA MET A 188 24.43 -2.25 -11.50
C MET A 188 24.23 -0.88 -10.82
N GLN A 189 24.41 -0.77 -9.49
CA GLN A 189 24.22 0.51 -8.77
C GLN A 189 25.40 0.98 -7.92
N THR A 190 26.51 0.25 -7.84
CA THR A 190 27.67 0.63 -7.02
C THR A 190 28.90 1.08 -7.83
N GLU A 191 28.82 1.15 -9.16
CA GLU A 191 29.95 1.57 -10.02
C GLU A 191 29.79 2.97 -10.65
N ASN A 192 28.70 3.69 -10.40
CA ASN A 192 28.49 5.03 -10.99
C ASN A 192 27.97 6.08 -9.99
N LEU A 193 28.56 6.16 -8.81
CA LEU A 193 28.53 7.35 -7.94
C LEU A 193 29.89 7.53 -7.27
#